data_AF-A0A3D4JYL7-F1
#
_entry.id   AF-A0A3D4JYL7-F1
#
_cell.length_a   1.000
_cell.length_b   1.000
_cell.length_c   1.000
_cell.angle_alpha   90.00
_cell.angle_beta   90.00
_cell.angle_gamma   90.00
#
_symmetry.space_group_name_H-M   'P 1'
#
loop_
_entity.id
_entity.type
_entity.pdbx_description
1 polymer ?
#
loop_
_entity_poly.entity_id
_entity_poly.type
_entity_poly.pdbx_seq_one_letter_code
_entity_poly.pdbx_strand_id
1 'polypeptide(L)'
;MKLFTIKQILSSCQLLDEAGNIVGERLADFVFSTNERLKIKDQIYRIKYSGFFWDKTEYFDEKGNVVVMIDRVNQRIFHYQDQYTEIYFYRSRGFINITVSLHRFQDDALMMTFSFKNSFFKQKPKIETADDFNNPLLLTVFFHHNLRESED
;
A
#
# COMPACT_ATOMS: atom_id res chain seq x y z
N MET A 1 15.83 -6.11 8.64
CA MET A 1 14.55 -5.51 8.21
C MET A 1 14.83 -4.13 7.65
N LYS A 2 14.02 -3.66 6.69
CA LYS A 2 14.09 -2.27 6.20
C LYS A 2 12.90 -1.47 6.74
N LEU A 3 13.14 -0.26 7.23
CA LEU A 3 12.12 0.62 7.76
C LEU A 3 11.77 1.74 6.77
N PHE A 4 10.47 2.00 6.63
CA PHE A 4 9.94 3.09 5.82
C PHE A 4 9.04 3.99 6.66
N THR A 5 9.10 5.28 6.38
CA THR A 5 8.33 6.30 7.09
C THR A 5 7.45 7.09 6.15
N ILE A 6 6.34 7.59 6.68
CA ILE A 6 5.34 8.31 5.89
C ILE A 6 5.44 9.81 6.19
N LYS A 7 5.50 10.61 5.13
CA LYS A 7 5.56 12.07 5.18
C LYS A 7 4.40 12.66 4.38
N GLN A 8 3.50 13.34 5.08
CA GLN A 8 2.43 14.10 4.45
C GLN A 8 2.95 15.46 3.96
N ILE A 9 2.56 15.81 2.74
CA ILE A 9 2.81 17.10 2.07
C ILE A 9 1.45 17.60 1.56
N LEU A 10 1.30 18.91 1.32
CA LEU A 10 0.05 19.60 0.97
C LEU A 10 -1.03 18.73 0.27
N SER A 11 -0.71 18.18 -0.90
CA SER A 11 -1.63 17.35 -1.71
C SER A 11 -1.09 15.94 -1.99
N SER A 12 -0.06 15.50 -1.25
CA SER A 12 0.52 14.17 -1.45
C SER A 12 1.00 13.51 -0.17
N CYS A 13 1.13 12.19 -0.20
CA CYS A 13 1.69 11.43 0.91
C CYS A 13 2.84 10.56 0.40
N GLN A 14 4.04 10.82 0.92
CA GLN A 14 5.27 10.19 0.46
C GLN A 14 5.70 9.08 1.40
N LEU A 15 6.18 7.98 0.81
CA LEU A 15 6.85 6.89 1.50
C LEU A 15 8.36 7.05 1.34
N LEU A 16 9.06 7.17 2.47
CA LEU A 16 10.49 7.42 2.53
C LEU A 16 11.24 6.21 3.07
N ASP A 17 12.39 5.89 2.50
CA ASP A 17 13.33 4.92 3.07
C ASP A 17 14.11 5.49 4.27
N GLU A 18 15.00 4.69 4.84
CA GLU A 18 15.83 5.06 6.00
C GLU A 18 16.79 6.22 5.73
N ALA A 19 17.19 6.40 4.47
CA ALA A 19 18.05 7.50 4.03
C ALA A 19 17.26 8.77 3.66
N GLY A 20 15.92 8.71 3.70
CA GLY A 20 15.03 9.80 3.35
C GLY A 20 14.74 9.92 1.85
N ASN A 21 15.09 8.92 1.04
CA ASN A 21 14.74 8.90 -0.38
C ASN A 21 13.27 8.51 -0.56
N ILE A 22 12.62 9.08 -1.58
CA ILE A 22 11.23 8.77 -1.92
C ILE A 22 11.18 7.43 -2.67
N VAL A 23 10.42 6.49 -2.12
CA VAL A 23 10.20 5.15 -2.71
C VAL A 23 8.89 5.11 -3.48
N GLY A 24 7.88 5.81 -2.97
CA GLY A 24 6.57 5.94 -3.59
C GLY A 24 5.82 7.14 -3.04
N GLU A 25 4.81 7.58 -3.79
CA GLU A 25 4.02 8.76 -3.44
C GLU A 25 2.55 8.54 -3.85
N ARG A 26 1.63 8.77 -2.92
CA ARG A 26 0.20 8.93 -3.22
C ARG A 26 -0.03 10.38 -3.63
N LEU A 27 -0.43 10.58 -4.87
CA LEU A 27 -0.84 11.88 -5.41
C LEU A 27 -2.35 12.00 -5.29
N ALA A 28 -2.82 13.03 -4.60
CA ALA A 28 -4.23 13.39 -4.55
C ALA A 28 -4.43 14.70 -5.33
N ASP A 29 -5.08 14.63 -6.49
CA ASP A 29 -5.58 15.85 -7.12
C ASP A 29 -6.72 16.40 -6.26
N PHE A 30 -6.55 17.64 -5.81
CA PHE A 30 -7.54 18.39 -5.04
C PHE A 30 -8.87 18.42 -5.82
N VAL A 31 -9.97 18.18 -5.11
CA VAL A 31 -11.39 18.14 -5.55
C VAL A 31 -11.90 16.72 -5.85
N PHE A 32 -12.33 16.05 -4.77
CA PHE A 32 -12.95 14.70 -4.69
C PHE A 32 -12.02 13.56 -5.15
N SER A 33 -11.82 12.56 -4.30
CA SER A 33 -10.96 11.35 -4.38
C SER A 33 -11.11 10.43 -5.61
N THR A 34 -11.58 10.97 -6.73
CA THR A 34 -11.90 10.29 -7.99
C THR A 34 -10.69 10.12 -8.92
N ASN A 35 -9.57 10.80 -8.67
CA ASN A 35 -8.36 10.78 -9.49
C ASN A 35 -7.08 10.51 -8.68
N GLU A 36 -7.16 9.68 -7.64
CA GLU A 36 -5.98 9.26 -6.90
C GLU A 36 -5.01 8.47 -7.80
N ARG A 37 -3.71 8.76 -7.65
CA ARG A 37 -2.63 8.11 -8.40
C ARG A 37 -1.50 7.72 -7.46
N LEU A 38 -0.78 6.65 -7.81
CA LEU A 38 0.49 6.33 -7.17
C LEU A 38 1.63 6.66 -8.12
N LYS A 39 2.65 7.34 -7.62
CA LYS A 39 3.91 7.55 -8.32
C LYS A 39 4.98 6.69 -7.67
N ILE A 40 5.66 5.88 -8.47
CA ILE A 40 6.79 5.06 -8.04
C ILE A 40 7.91 5.31 -9.04
N LYS A 41 9.01 5.93 -8.57
CA LYS A 41 10.07 6.47 -9.46
C LYS A 41 9.44 7.37 -10.54
N ASP A 42 9.63 7.03 -11.81
CA ASP A 42 9.13 7.79 -12.97
C ASP A 42 7.81 7.25 -13.53
N GLN A 43 7.21 6.24 -12.90
CA GLN A 43 5.97 5.61 -13.35
C GLN A 43 4.77 6.08 -12.53
N ILE A 44 3.66 6.31 -13.23
CA ILE A 44 2.38 6.66 -12.63
C ILE A 44 1.40 5.48 -12.77
N TYR A 45 0.80 5.10 -11.66
CA TYR A 45 -0.22 4.08 -11.56
C TYR A 45 -1.57 4.72 -11.26
N ARG A 46 -2.57 4.41 -12.07
CA ARG A 46 -3.94 4.87 -11.87
C ARG A 46 -4.68 3.91 -10.93
N ILE A 47 -5.40 4.45 -9.96
CA ILE A 47 -6.19 3.67 -9.02
C ILE A 47 -7.65 3.66 -9.47
N LYS A 48 -8.30 2.50 -9.41
CA LYS A 48 -9.74 2.36 -9.63
C LYS A 48 -10.36 1.55 -8.51
N TYR A 49 -11.45 2.05 -7.96
CA TYR A 49 -12.25 1.33 -6.98
C TYR A 49 -13.47 0.71 -7.67
N SER A 50 -13.80 -0.52 -7.31
CA SER A 50 -14.96 -1.25 -7.86
C SER A 50 -15.57 -2.18 -6.80
N GLY A 51 -16.75 -2.73 -7.12
CA GLY A 51 -17.54 -3.53 -6.18
C GLY A 51 -18.46 -2.69 -5.29
N PHE A 52 -19.29 -3.37 -4.49
CA PHE A 52 -20.08 -2.73 -3.45
C PHE A 52 -19.13 -2.21 -2.36
N PHE A 53 -19.40 -1.04 -1.76
CA PHE A 53 -18.51 -0.41 -0.76
C PHE A 53 -17.00 -0.34 -1.11
N TRP A 54 -16.65 -0.32 -2.41
CA TRP A 54 -15.26 -0.33 -2.85
C TRP A 54 -14.46 -1.54 -2.34
N ASP A 55 -15.09 -2.71 -2.33
CA ASP A 55 -14.50 -3.99 -1.94
C ASP A 55 -13.28 -4.41 -2.78
N LYS A 56 -13.12 -3.84 -3.98
CA LYS A 56 -11.98 -4.10 -4.87
C LYS A 56 -11.28 -2.81 -5.24
N THR A 57 -9.95 -2.84 -5.17
CA THR A 57 -9.08 -1.75 -5.63
C THR A 57 -8.10 -2.28 -6.65
N GLU A 58 -8.07 -1.68 -7.83
CA GLU A 58 -7.21 -2.06 -8.95
C GLU A 58 -6.20 -0.95 -9.24
N TYR A 59 -4.96 -1.34 -9.52
CA TYR A 59 -3.87 -0.44 -9.89
C TYR A 59 -3.45 -0.73 -11.32
N PHE A 60 -3.54 0.28 -12.17
CA PHE A 60 -3.25 0.19 -13.60
C PHE A 60 -1.91 0.84 -13.90
N ASP A 61 -1.08 0.18 -14.71
CA ASP A 61 0.11 0.79 -15.30
C ASP A 61 -0.26 1.84 -16.37
N GLU A 62 0.76 2.49 -16.93
CA GLU A 62 0.59 3.49 -17.99
C GLU A 62 0.05 2.92 -19.31
N LYS A 63 0.18 1.61 -19.51
CA LYS A 63 -0.37 0.89 -20.67
C LYS A 63 -1.84 0.51 -20.46
N GLY A 64 -2.38 0.72 -19.27
CA GLY A 64 -3.76 0.38 -18.91
C GLY A 64 -3.96 -1.07 -18.48
N ASN A 65 -2.89 -1.80 -18.15
CA ASN A 65 -2.96 -3.15 -17.61
C ASN A 65 -3.11 -3.10 -16.09
N VAL A 66 -3.92 -3.99 -15.51
CA VAL A 66 -3.97 -4.19 -14.06
C VAL A 66 -2.69 -4.90 -13.63
N VAL A 67 -1.88 -4.25 -12.80
CA VAL A 67 -0.64 -4.82 -12.25
C VAL A 67 -0.82 -5.29 -10.82
N VAL A 68 -1.72 -4.68 -10.06
CA VAL A 68 -2.07 -5.09 -8.71
C VAL A 68 -3.57 -4.96 -8.50
N MET A 69 -4.17 -5.93 -7.80
CA MET A 69 -5.55 -5.86 -7.33
C MET A 69 -5.62 -6.22 -5.85
N ILE A 70 -6.34 -5.45 -5.07
CA ILE A 70 -6.69 -5.75 -3.69
C ILE A 70 -8.15 -6.18 -3.64
N ASP A 71 -8.38 -7.36 -3.08
CA ASP A 71 -9.69 -7.88 -2.73
C ASP A 71 -9.86 -7.75 -1.21
N ARG A 72 -10.61 -6.73 -0.80
CA ARG A 72 -10.79 -6.39 0.63
C ARG A 72 -11.61 -7.43 1.37
N VAL A 73 -12.62 -7.99 0.70
CA VAL A 73 -13.52 -9.00 1.27
C VAL A 73 -12.74 -10.25 1.66
N ASN A 74 -11.85 -10.70 0.77
CA ASN A 74 -11.06 -11.90 1.01
C ASN A 74 -9.67 -11.61 1.61
N GLN A 75 -9.37 -10.34 1.90
CA GLN A 75 -8.10 -9.85 2.45
C GLN A 75 -6.88 -10.30 1.63
N ARG A 76 -6.96 -10.15 0.31
CA ARG A 76 -5.94 -10.62 -0.65
C ARG A 76 -5.39 -9.49 -1.49
N ILE A 77 -4.13 -9.64 -1.87
CA ILE A 77 -3.48 -8.83 -2.90
C ILE A 77 -3.00 -9.77 -4.01
N PHE A 78 -3.36 -9.45 -5.24
CA PHE A 78 -2.90 -10.11 -6.46
C PHE A 78 -1.90 -9.19 -7.15
N HIS A 79 -0.69 -9.68 -7.39
CA HIS A 79 0.35 -8.98 -8.14
C HIS A 79 0.55 -9.71 -9.47
N TYR A 80 0.12 -9.08 -10.55
CA TYR A 80 0.17 -9.65 -11.89
C TYR A 80 1.54 -9.37 -12.51
N GLN A 81 2.31 -10.42 -12.74
CA GLN A 81 3.55 -10.38 -13.51
C GLN A 81 3.34 -11.03 -14.88
N ASP A 82 4.30 -10.86 -15.78
CA ASP A 82 4.20 -11.34 -17.17
C ASP A 82 3.93 -12.85 -17.28
N GLN A 83 4.49 -13.66 -16.36
CA GLN A 83 4.43 -15.13 -16.45
C GLN A 83 3.61 -15.79 -15.35
N TYR A 84 3.32 -15.09 -14.25
CA TYR A 84 2.61 -15.65 -13.11
C TYR A 84 1.96 -14.56 -12.26
N THR A 85 1.04 -14.95 -11.38
CA THR A 85 0.43 -14.06 -10.39
C THR A 85 0.94 -14.42 -9.01
N GLU A 86 1.52 -13.45 -8.30
CA GLU A 86 1.81 -13.59 -6.88
C GLU A 86 0.58 -13.22 -6.08
N ILE A 87 0.30 -14.01 -5.05
CA ILE A 87 -0.83 -13.79 -4.16
C ILE A 87 -0.29 -13.56 -2.76
N TYR A 88 -0.88 -12.59 -2.07
CA TYR A 88 -0.57 -12.27 -0.70
C TYR A 88 -1.85 -12.17 0.11
N PHE A 89 -1.77 -12.54 1.39
CA PHE A 89 -2.82 -12.28 2.37
C PHE A 89 -2.39 -11.16 3.28
N TYR A 90 -3.30 -10.27 3.64
CA TYR A 90 -3.04 -9.33 4.71
C TYR A 90 -3.94 -9.62 5.92
N ARG A 91 -3.39 -9.42 7.12
CA ARG A 91 -4.07 -9.67 8.39
C ARG A 91 -3.92 -8.46 9.28
N SER A 92 -5.03 -7.90 9.76
CA SER A 92 -5.04 -6.81 10.74
C SER A 92 -5.11 -7.36 12.17
N ARG A 93 -4.37 -6.74 13.09
CA ARG A 93 -4.37 -7.05 14.53
C ARG A 93 -4.37 -5.77 15.35
N GLY A 94 -5.12 -5.79 16.45
CA GLY A 94 -5.19 -4.70 17.43
C GLY A 94 -6.23 -3.63 17.06
N PHE A 95 -6.76 -2.95 18.08
CA PHE A 95 -7.74 -1.86 17.94
C PHE A 95 -7.11 -0.47 18.17
N ILE A 96 -6.22 -0.35 19.17
CA ILE A 96 -5.56 0.92 19.53
C ILE A 96 -4.22 1.07 18.78
N ASN A 97 -3.46 -0.02 18.68
CA ASN A 97 -2.26 -0.11 17.86
C ASN A 97 -2.58 -1.08 16.74
N ILE A 98 -3.00 -0.56 15.59
CA ILE A 98 -3.37 -1.37 14.45
C ILE A 98 -2.10 -1.74 13.71
N THR A 99 -1.89 -3.05 13.59
CA THR A 99 -0.79 -3.66 12.85
C THR A 99 -1.38 -4.50 11.74
N VAL A 100 -1.07 -4.17 10.49
CA VAL A 100 -1.46 -4.94 9.32
C VAL A 100 -0.22 -5.62 8.77
N SER A 101 -0.26 -6.94 8.69
CA SER A 101 0.85 -7.76 8.20
C SER A 101 0.50 -8.36 6.85
N LEU A 102 1.43 -8.36 5.90
CA LEU A 102 1.31 -8.97 4.59
C LEU A 102 2.14 -10.24 4.53
N HIS A 103 1.50 -11.35 4.17
CA HIS A 103 2.07 -12.69 4.09
C HIS A 103 1.98 -13.22 2.68
N ARG A 104 3.03 -13.87 2.20
CA ARG A 104 3.05 -14.50 0.89
C ARG A 104 2.22 -15.80 0.91
N PHE A 105 1.42 -16.02 -0.13
CA PHE A 105 0.47 -17.14 -0.19
C PHE A 105 1.16 -18.52 -0.15
N GLN A 106 2.31 -18.66 -0.81
CA GLN A 106 2.96 -19.95 -1.04
C GLN A 106 3.51 -20.59 0.25
N ASP A 107 4.01 -19.78 1.17
CA ASP A 107 4.79 -20.23 2.34
C ASP A 107 4.40 -19.51 3.66
N ASP A 108 3.36 -18.66 3.65
CA ASP A 108 2.96 -17.79 4.76
C ASP A 108 4.11 -16.91 5.29
N ALA A 109 5.13 -16.64 4.47
CA ALA A 109 6.26 -15.82 4.88
C ALA A 109 5.83 -14.35 5.04
N LEU A 110 6.21 -13.73 6.15
CA LEU A 110 5.94 -12.32 6.43
C LEU A 110 6.79 -11.42 5.52
N MET A 111 6.13 -10.67 4.64
CA MET A 111 6.79 -9.79 3.68
C MET A 111 6.90 -8.36 4.23
N MET A 112 5.81 -7.85 4.80
CA MET A 112 5.71 -6.47 5.26
C MET A 112 4.78 -6.32 6.45
N THR A 113 5.01 -5.30 7.26
CA THR A 113 4.15 -4.90 8.37
C THR A 113 3.92 -3.41 8.32
N PHE A 114 2.66 -2.98 8.31
CA PHE A 114 2.23 -1.60 8.51
C PHE A 114 1.77 -1.43 9.95
N SER A 115 2.32 -0.46 10.65
CA SER A 115 1.98 -0.19 12.05
C SER A 115 1.53 1.25 12.21
N PHE A 116 0.35 1.45 12.80
CA PHE A 116 -0.12 2.76 13.20
C PHE A 116 -0.78 2.73 14.58
N LYS A 117 -0.62 3.82 15.31
CA LYS A 117 -1.19 3.98 16.66
C LYS A 117 -2.29 5.01 16.62
N ASN A 118 -3.51 4.58 16.94
CA ASN A 118 -4.68 5.43 17.04
C ASN A 118 -4.71 6.12 18.42
N SER A 119 -3.82 7.07 18.64
CA SER A 119 -3.72 7.84 19.90
C SER A 119 -3.64 9.34 19.63
N PHE A 120 -4.19 10.14 20.54
CA PHE A 120 -4.06 11.61 20.59
C PHE A 120 -2.61 12.09 20.45
N PHE A 121 -1.62 11.26 20.83
CA PHE A 121 -0.21 11.49 20.54
C PHE A 121 0.16 10.88 19.18
N LYS A 122 0.33 11.77 18.19
CA LYS A 122 0.69 11.55 16.78
C LYS A 122 1.92 10.64 16.59
N GLN A 123 1.77 9.33 16.70
CA GLN A 123 2.77 8.42 16.16
C GLN A 123 2.57 8.31 14.65
N LYS A 124 3.60 8.66 13.88
CA LYS A 124 3.58 8.55 12.42
C LYS A 124 3.51 7.08 12.02
N PRO A 125 2.66 6.71 11.04
CA PRO A 125 2.62 5.34 10.55
C PRO A 125 3.97 4.93 9.95
N LYS A 126 4.29 3.64 10.07
CA LYS A 126 5.56 3.05 9.62
C LYS A 126 5.30 1.75 8.89
N ILE A 127 6.18 1.43 7.95
CA ILE A 127 6.20 0.14 7.27
C ILE A 127 7.55 -0.51 7.47
N GLU A 128 7.54 -1.79 7.81
CA GLU A 128 8.71 -2.63 7.93
C GLU A 128 8.63 -3.73 6.89
N THR A 129 9.74 -4.02 6.20
CA THR A 129 9.81 -5.13 5.24
C THR A 129 10.86 -6.15 5.65
N ALA A 130 10.66 -7.40 5.23
CA ALA A 130 11.72 -8.40 5.26
C ALA A 130 12.92 -7.93 4.41
N ASP A 131 14.13 -8.37 4.77
CA ASP A 131 15.37 -7.88 4.15
C ASP A 131 15.49 -8.28 2.67
N ASP A 132 15.03 -9.48 2.36
CA ASP A 132 14.99 -10.10 1.04
C ASP A 132 13.80 -9.62 0.18
N PHE A 133 12.81 -8.96 0.79
CA PHE A 133 11.68 -8.42 0.07
C PHE A 133 12.04 -7.08 -0.61
N ASN A 134 12.07 -7.08 -1.94
CA ASN A 134 12.38 -5.90 -2.75
C ASN A 134 11.33 -5.71 -3.86
N ASN A 135 10.14 -5.22 -3.48
CA ASN A 135 9.09 -4.88 -4.43
C ASN A 135 8.48 -3.49 -4.10
N PRO A 136 9.02 -2.41 -4.70
CA PRO A 136 8.55 -1.04 -4.45
C PRO A 136 7.08 -0.82 -4.83
N LEU A 137 6.57 -1.55 -5.82
CA LEU A 137 5.16 -1.49 -6.22
C LEU A 137 4.26 -2.03 -5.12
N LEU A 138 4.50 -3.25 -4.64
CA LEU A 138 3.72 -3.83 -3.56
C LEU A 138 3.85 -3.02 -2.27
N LEU A 139 5.04 -2.53 -1.96
CA LEU A 139 5.28 -1.66 -0.81
C LEU A 139 4.40 -0.39 -0.87
N THR A 140 4.34 0.27 -2.03
CA THR A 140 3.57 1.51 -2.21
C THR A 140 2.07 1.25 -2.26
N VAL A 141 1.63 0.14 -2.87
CA VAL A 141 0.23 -0.29 -2.86
C VAL A 141 -0.24 -0.62 -1.45
N PHE A 142 0.57 -1.36 -0.69
CA PHE A 142 0.28 -1.69 0.70
C PHE A 142 0.24 -0.44 1.57
N PHE A 143 1.16 0.50 1.36
CA PHE A 143 1.12 1.82 1.97
C PHE A 143 -0.21 2.55 1.70
N HIS A 144 -0.60 2.68 0.44
CA HIS A 144 -1.83 3.39 0.06
C HIS A 144 -3.08 2.75 0.67
N HIS A 145 -3.18 1.42 0.59
CA HIS A 145 -4.32 0.68 1.14
C HIS A 145 -4.48 0.96 2.64
N ASN A 146 -3.42 0.76 3.42
CA ASN A 146 -3.50 0.92 4.87
C ASN A 146 -3.68 2.38 5.31
N LEU A 147 -3.14 3.34 4.55
CA LEU A 147 -3.36 4.75 4.83
C LEU A 147 -4.85 5.10 4.67
N ARG A 148 -5.51 4.62 3.61
CA ARG A 148 -6.93 4.86 3.38
C ARG A 148 -7.82 4.23 4.47
N GLU A 149 -7.55 2.98 4.86
CA GLU A 149 -8.27 2.33 5.98
C GLU A 149 -8.07 3.04 7.33
N SER A 150 -7.05 3.88 7.47
CA SER A 150 -6.84 4.70 8.67
C SER A 150 -7.49 6.09 8.59
N GLU A 151 -7.91 6.52 7.41
CA GLU A 151 -8.58 7.79 7.14
C GLU A 151 -10.13 7.64 7.18
N ASP A 152 -10.65 6.45 6.84
CA ASP A 152 -12.07 6.05 6.91
C ASP A 152 -12.50 5.65 8.34
#